data_AF-B6UBZ9-F1
#
_entry.id   AF-B6UBZ9-F1
#
_cell.length_a   1.000
_cell.length_b   1.000
_cell.length_c   1.000
_cell.angle_alpha   90.00
_cell.angle_beta   90.00
_cell.angle_gamma   90.00
#
_symmetry.space_group_name_H-M   'P 1'
#
loop_
_entity.id
_entity.type
_entity.pdbx_description
1 polymer ?
#
loop_
_entity_poly.entity_id
_entity_poly.type
_entity_poly.pdbx_seq_one_letter_code
_entity_poly.pdbx_strand_id
1 'polypeptide(L)'
;MSSMMNALSNWLVNPRRNPLARLHMHTVSSRLRKYGLRYDDLYDPYFDLDIKEALGRLPREVVDARIQRLKRAMDLSMKHQYLPEDLQAQQVPFRGYLSDMLALVKKENAEREALGALPLYQRTLP
;
A
#
# COMPACT_ATOMS: atom_id res chain seq x y z
N MET A 1 23.41 -18.71 -7.26
CA MET A 1 23.40 -17.25 -7.56
C MET A 1 22.22 -16.52 -6.91
N SER A 2 20.99 -17.07 -6.96
CA SER A 2 19.79 -16.44 -6.35
C SER A 2 19.94 -16.04 -4.87
N SER A 3 20.54 -16.89 -4.02
CA SER A 3 20.73 -16.59 -2.59
C SER A 3 21.56 -15.32 -2.32
N MET A 4 22.68 -15.14 -3.03
CA MET A 4 23.54 -13.95 -2.89
C MET A 4 22.80 -12.67 -3.34
N MET A 5 22.04 -12.76 -4.44
CA MET A 5 21.23 -11.64 -4.94
C MET A 5 20.11 -11.27 -3.95
N ASN A 6 19.44 -12.25 -3.35
CA ASN A 6 18.43 -12.02 -2.31
C ASN A 6 19.04 -11.38 -1.05
N ALA A 7 20.23 -11.81 -0.64
CA ALA A 7 20.93 -11.22 0.50
C ALA A 7 21.31 -9.75 0.24
N LEU A 8 21.83 -9.44 -0.95
CA LEU A 8 22.15 -8.07 -1.37
C LEU A 8 20.89 -7.20 -1.46
N SER A 9 19.82 -7.71 -2.09
CA SER A 9 18.51 -7.02 -2.18
C SER A 9 17.96 -6.71 -0.79
N ASN A 10 17.95 -7.70 0.11
CA ASN A 10 17.53 -7.50 1.49
C ASN A 10 18.42 -6.46 2.19
N TRP A 11 19.74 -6.49 2.00
CA TRP A 11 20.63 -5.48 2.59
C TRP A 11 20.30 -4.06 2.08
N LEU A 12 20.05 -3.91 0.78
CA LEU A 12 19.72 -2.63 0.15
C LEU A 12 18.39 -2.05 0.67
N VAL A 13 17.36 -2.87 0.80
CA VAL A 13 16.00 -2.41 1.17
C VAL A 13 15.82 -2.24 2.68
N ASN A 14 16.60 -2.95 3.50
CA ASN A 14 16.43 -2.94 4.94
C ASN A 14 16.88 -1.60 5.58
N PRO A 15 15.96 -0.79 6.17
CA PRO A 15 16.30 0.50 6.79
C PRO A 15 17.15 0.38 8.05
N ARG A 16 17.24 -0.84 8.62
CA ARG A 16 18.15 -1.15 9.72
C ARG A 16 19.61 -1.21 9.27
N ARG A 17 19.88 -1.69 8.06
CA ARG A 17 21.23 -1.94 7.55
C ARG A 17 21.73 -0.84 6.60
N ASN A 18 20.84 -0.27 5.79
CA ASN A 18 21.20 0.77 4.82
C ASN A 18 20.73 2.16 5.29
N PRO A 19 21.64 3.15 5.48
CA PRO A 19 21.27 4.50 5.90
C PRO A 19 20.42 5.23 4.85
N LEU A 20 20.63 4.97 3.56
CA LEU A 20 19.83 5.58 2.49
C LEU A 20 18.38 5.07 2.54
N ALA A 21 18.18 3.77 2.77
CA ALA A 21 16.84 3.19 2.97
C ALA A 21 16.15 3.78 4.22
N ARG A 22 16.90 4.08 5.28
CA ARG A 22 16.38 4.75 6.49
C ARG A 22 15.92 6.18 6.20
N LEU A 23 16.73 6.97 5.50
CA LEU A 23 16.38 8.33 5.09
C LEU A 23 15.13 8.33 4.20
N HIS A 24 15.06 7.40 3.26
CA HIS A 24 13.90 7.21 2.42
C HIS A 24 12.64 6.88 3.24
N MET A 25 12.71 5.87 4.12
CA MET A 25 11.60 5.48 4.99
C MET A 25 11.13 6.64 5.87
N HIS A 26 12.07 7.41 6.45
CA HIS A 26 11.75 8.58 7.28
C HIS A 26 11.03 9.67 6.47
N THR A 27 11.51 9.96 5.26
CA THR A 27 10.92 10.97 4.37
C THR A 27 9.50 10.57 3.96
N VAL A 28 9.29 9.32 3.58
CA VAL A 28 7.95 8.78 3.24
C VAL A 28 7.03 8.83 4.46
N SER A 29 7.50 8.38 5.63
CA SER A 29 6.75 8.44 6.89
C SER A 29 6.30 9.87 7.22
N SER A 30 7.23 10.84 7.18
CA SER A 30 6.94 12.24 7.47
C SER A 30 5.84 12.80 6.55
N ARG A 31 5.94 12.52 5.24
CA ARG A 31 4.93 12.96 4.25
C ARG A 31 3.56 12.32 4.49
N LEU A 32 3.51 11.02 4.77
CA LEU A 32 2.27 10.31 5.05
C LEU A 32 1.59 10.81 6.32
N ARG A 33 2.37 11.07 7.39
CA ARG A 33 1.83 11.60 8.66
C ARG A 33 1.18 12.96 8.49
N LYS A 34 1.77 13.86 7.69
CA LYS A 34 1.20 15.19 7.39
C LYS A 34 -0.21 15.14 6.80
N TYR A 35 -0.51 14.13 5.98
CA TYR A 35 -1.85 13.92 5.40
C TYR A 35 -2.72 12.91 6.17
N GLY A 36 -2.15 12.23 7.18
CA GLY A 36 -2.85 11.20 7.93
C GLY A 36 -3.19 9.95 7.10
N LEU A 37 -2.34 9.59 6.15
CA LEU A 37 -2.50 8.43 5.29
C LEU A 37 -1.63 7.26 5.75
N ARG A 38 -2.06 6.04 5.44
CA ARG A 38 -1.21 4.85 5.47
C ARG A 38 -0.62 4.60 4.09
N TYR A 39 0.51 3.91 4.04
CA TYR A 39 1.19 3.57 2.80
C TYR A 39 0.26 2.77 1.87
N ASP A 40 -0.49 1.83 2.43
CA ASP A 40 -1.46 1.01 1.69
C ASP A 40 -2.60 1.83 1.06
N ASP A 41 -2.91 3.03 1.59
CA ASP A 41 -3.96 3.89 1.05
C ASP A 41 -3.58 4.47 -0.33
N LEU A 42 -2.28 4.47 -0.67
CA LEU A 42 -1.77 4.99 -1.94
C LEU A 42 -2.01 4.05 -3.13
N TYR A 43 -2.39 2.80 -2.89
CA TYR A 43 -2.69 1.83 -3.95
C TYR A 43 -4.03 2.11 -4.61
N ASP A 44 -4.05 2.47 -5.89
CA ASP A 44 -5.28 2.78 -6.62
C ASP A 44 -5.97 1.51 -7.17
N PRO A 45 -7.24 1.22 -6.80
CA PRO A 45 -8.00 0.10 -7.35
C PRO A 45 -8.27 0.17 -8.87
N TYR A 46 -8.15 1.34 -9.50
CA TYR A 46 -8.27 1.47 -10.96
C TYR A 46 -6.96 1.21 -11.71
N PHE A 47 -5.82 1.30 -11.00
CA PHE A 47 -4.52 1.04 -11.59
C PHE A 47 -4.25 -0.46 -11.70
N ASP A 48 -4.41 -1.19 -10.60
CA ASP A 48 -4.22 -2.64 -10.52
C ASP A 48 -5.54 -3.31 -10.08
N LEU A 49 -6.08 -4.20 -10.89
CA LEU A 49 -7.33 -4.89 -10.61
C LEU A 49 -7.21 -5.88 -9.45
N ASP A 50 -6.01 -6.41 -9.18
CA ASP A 50 -5.77 -7.28 -8.04
C ASP A 50 -5.98 -6.53 -6.72
N ILE A 51 -5.70 -5.22 -6.72
CA ILE A 51 -5.92 -4.34 -5.57
C ILE A 51 -7.42 -4.12 -5.36
N LYS A 52 -8.18 -3.95 -6.45
CA LYS A 52 -9.65 -3.85 -6.39
C LYS A 52 -10.26 -5.11 -5.80
N GLU A 53 -9.82 -6.28 -6.26
CA GLU A 53 -10.24 -7.58 -5.74
C GLU A 53 -9.87 -7.73 -4.26
N ALA A 54 -8.61 -7.43 -3.90
CA ALA A 54 -8.15 -7.51 -2.52
C ALA A 54 -8.94 -6.58 -1.58
N LEU A 55 -9.24 -5.35 -2.01
CA LEU A 55 -10.08 -4.42 -1.25
C LEU A 55 -11.52 -4.93 -1.11
N GLY A 56 -12.07 -5.60 -2.13
CA GLY A 56 -13.40 -6.21 -2.09
C GLY A 56 -13.54 -7.37 -1.10
N ARG A 57 -12.42 -8.04 -0.78
CA ARG A 57 -12.38 -9.17 0.18
C ARG A 57 -12.13 -8.75 1.63
N LEU A 58 -11.68 -7.51 1.88
CA LEU A 58 -11.40 -7.04 3.22
C LEU A 58 -12.68 -6.76 4.03
N PRO A 59 -12.61 -6.82 5.37
CA PRO A 59 -13.72 -6.41 6.23
C PRO A 59 -14.14 -4.97 5.95
N ARG A 60 -15.45 -4.71 5.96
CA ARG A 60 -16.03 -3.42 5.63
C ARG A 60 -15.47 -2.28 6.49
N GLU A 61 -15.22 -2.52 7.77
CA GLU A 61 -14.70 -1.54 8.72
C GLU A 61 -13.32 -1.03 8.30
N VAL A 62 -12.49 -1.90 7.73
CA VAL A 62 -11.14 -1.55 7.24
C VAL A 62 -11.25 -0.67 5.99
N VAL A 63 -12.16 -1.02 5.08
CA VAL A 63 -12.42 -0.28 3.84
C VAL A 63 -13.02 1.09 4.16
N ASP A 64 -14.00 1.18 5.07
CA ASP A 64 -14.62 2.43 5.50
C ASP A 64 -13.57 3.35 6.18
N ALA A 65 -12.70 2.79 7.02
CA ALA A 65 -11.60 3.55 7.63
C ALA A 65 -10.59 4.05 6.59
N ARG A 66 -10.29 3.27 5.53
CA ARG A 66 -9.48 3.70 4.38
C ARG A 66 -10.13 4.87 3.66
N ILE A 67 -11.41 4.76 3.34
CA ILE A 67 -12.17 5.82 2.66
C ILE A 67 -12.16 7.11 3.49
N GLN A 68 -12.32 7.02 4.80
CA GLN A 68 -12.26 8.18 5.70
C GLN A 68 -10.89 8.87 5.66
N ARG A 69 -9.79 8.11 5.68
CA ARG A 69 -8.42 8.67 5.57
C ARG A 69 -8.20 9.37 4.23
N LEU A 70 -8.63 8.76 3.14
CA LEU A 70 -8.53 9.35 1.80
C LEU A 70 -9.35 10.64 1.68
N LYS A 71 -10.60 10.66 2.15
CA LYS A 71 -11.44 11.87 2.19
C LYS A 71 -10.79 13.00 2.99
N ARG A 72 -10.26 12.68 4.18
CA ARG A 72 -9.53 13.65 5.01
C ARG A 72 -8.29 14.20 4.30
N ALA A 73 -7.50 13.34 3.66
CA ALA A 73 -6.30 13.78 2.95
C ALA A 73 -6.63 14.68 1.75
N MET A 74 -7.68 14.36 1.00
CA MET A 74 -8.17 15.21 -0.10
C MET A 74 -8.65 16.57 0.39
N ASP A 75 -9.39 16.61 1.50
CA ASP A 75 -9.84 17.87 2.14
C ASP A 75 -8.66 18.75 2.58
N LEU A 76 -7.69 18.16 3.30
CA LEU A 76 -6.46 18.84 3.72
C LEU A 76 -5.66 19.36 2.51
N SER A 77 -5.53 18.54 1.46
CA SER A 77 -4.84 18.93 0.23
C SER A 77 -5.52 20.09 -0.48
N MET A 78 -6.86 20.08 -0.57
CA MET A 78 -7.64 21.17 -1.17
C MET A 78 -7.49 22.48 -0.38
N LYS A 79 -7.41 22.38 0.95
CA LYS A 79 -7.21 23.54 1.84
C LYS A 79 -5.77 24.03 1.89
N HIS A 80 -4.83 23.34 1.26
CA HIS A 80 -3.38 23.57 1.41
C HIS A 80 -2.92 23.57 2.88
N GLN A 81 -3.53 22.71 3.69
CA GLN A 81 -3.24 22.56 5.11
C GLN A 81 -2.75 21.14 5.42
N TYR A 82 -2.05 20.99 6.53
CA TYR A 82 -1.65 19.68 7.05
C TYR A 82 -2.47 19.32 8.28
N LEU A 83 -2.46 18.03 8.62
CA LEU A 83 -3.06 17.52 9.83
C LEU A 83 -2.42 18.22 11.06
N PRO A 84 -3.17 18.58 12.10
CA PRO A 84 -2.61 19.10 13.35
C PRO A 84 -1.50 18.21 13.94
N GLU A 85 -0.49 18.81 14.59
CA GLU A 85 0.72 18.09 15.03
C GLU A 85 0.43 16.96 16.03
N ASP A 86 -0.55 17.15 16.92
CA ASP A 86 -1.05 16.16 17.87
C ASP A 86 -1.62 14.93 17.15
N LEU A 87 -2.35 15.15 16.07
CA LEU A 87 -2.89 14.08 15.23
C LEU A 87 -1.81 13.45 14.34
N GLN A 88 -0.82 14.21 13.88
CA GLN A 88 0.33 13.68 13.12
C GLN A 88 1.15 12.69 13.96
N ALA A 89 1.36 12.99 15.25
CA ALA A 89 2.10 12.13 16.18
C ALA A 89 1.42 10.76 16.37
N GLN A 90 0.08 10.70 16.29
CA GLN A 90 -0.71 9.48 16.42
C GLN A 90 -0.72 8.61 15.15
N GLN A 91 -0.21 9.10 14.01
CA GLN A 91 -0.29 8.38 12.74
C GLN A 91 0.70 7.20 12.65
N VAL A 92 0.18 6.08 12.14
CA VAL A 92 0.91 4.83 11.93
C VAL A 92 0.99 4.47 10.44
N PRO A 93 1.83 5.17 9.65
CA PRO A 93 1.80 5.09 8.18
C PRO A 93 2.11 3.70 7.61
N PHE A 94 2.98 2.93 8.26
CA PHE A 94 3.38 1.59 7.79
C PHE A 94 2.60 0.44 8.43
N ARG A 95 1.47 0.71 9.11
CA ARG A 95 0.58 -0.34 9.59
C ARG A 95 -0.28 -0.85 8.41
N GLY A 96 0.27 -1.81 7.67
CA GLY A 96 -0.37 -2.43 6.52
C GLY A 96 -1.66 -3.18 6.89
N TYR A 97 -2.58 -3.25 5.95
CA TYR A 97 -3.83 -3.99 6.01
C TYR A 97 -4.16 -4.70 4.68
N LEU A 98 -3.45 -4.36 3.59
CA LEU A 98 -3.73 -4.85 2.25
C LEU A 98 -2.74 -5.93 1.80
N SER A 99 -1.50 -5.93 2.31
CA SER A 99 -0.39 -6.78 1.85
C SER A 99 -0.75 -8.26 1.77
N ASP A 100 -1.39 -8.78 2.81
CA ASP A 100 -1.64 -10.22 2.95
C ASP A 100 -2.74 -10.68 2.00
N MET A 101 -3.79 -9.86 1.87
CA MET A 101 -4.90 -10.13 0.95
C MET A 101 -4.44 -9.99 -0.51
N LEU A 102 -3.61 -8.99 -0.82
CA LEU A 102 -3.05 -8.80 -2.16
C LEU A 102 -2.13 -9.96 -2.54
N ALA A 103 -1.32 -10.47 -1.62
CA ALA A 103 -0.47 -11.64 -1.85
C ALA A 103 -1.31 -12.91 -2.12
N LEU A 104 -2.43 -13.07 -1.40
CA LEU A 104 -3.37 -14.17 -1.63
C LEU A 104 -4.00 -14.10 -3.03
N VAL A 105 -4.56 -12.94 -3.41
CA VAL A 105 -5.16 -12.73 -4.73
C VAL A 105 -4.16 -13.01 -5.86
N LYS A 106 -2.93 -12.49 -5.74
CA LYS A 106 -1.87 -12.73 -6.74
C LYS A 106 -1.48 -14.20 -6.83
N LYS A 107 -1.45 -14.91 -5.71
CA LYS A 107 -1.18 -16.35 -5.68
C LYS A 107 -2.29 -17.15 -6.37
N GLU A 108 -3.56 -16.83 -6.09
CA GLU A 108 -4.71 -17.48 -6.75
C GLU A 108 -4.73 -17.23 -8.26
N ASN A 109 -4.47 -15.98 -8.69
CA ASN A 109 -4.38 -15.64 -10.11
C ASN A 109 -3.25 -16.40 -10.81
N ALA A 110 -2.07 -16.49 -10.19
CA ALA A 110 -0.93 -17.23 -10.73
C ALA A 110 -1.19 -18.74 -10.82
N GLU A 111 -1.85 -19.34 -9.82
CA GLU A 111 -2.27 -20.74 -9.87
C GLU A 111 -3.27 -20.99 -11.00
N ARG A 112 -4.26 -20.09 -11.15
CA ARG A 112 -5.29 -20.18 -12.19
C ARG A 112 -4.69 -20.05 -13.59
N GLU A 113 -3.75 -19.13 -13.78
CA GLU A 113 -3.00 -18.97 -15.04
C GLU A 113 -2.17 -20.21 -15.36
N ALA A 114 -1.48 -20.79 -14.36
CA ALA A 114 -0.70 -22.03 -14.53
C ALA A 114 -1.58 -23.24 -14.91
N LEU A 115 -2.84 -23.26 -14.49
CA LEU A 115 -3.83 -24.27 -14.88
C LEU A 115 -4.50 -23.99 -16.25
N GLY A 116 -4.17 -22.88 -16.90
CA GLY A 116 -4.70 -22.51 -18.22
C GLY A 116 -6.14 -21.98 -18.22
N ALA A 117 -6.67 -21.57 -17.06
CA ALA A 117 -8.02 -21.04 -16.95
C ALA A 117 -8.08 -19.54 -17.32
N LEU A 118 -9.24 -19.08 -17.79
CA LEU A 118 -9.48 -17.68 -18.16
C LEU A 118 -9.39 -16.75 -16.93
N PRO A 119 -8.88 -15.51 -17.04
CA PRO A 119 -8.79 -14.58 -15.91
C PRO A 119 -10.18 -14.20 -15.37
N LEU A 120 -10.26 -13.97 -14.05
CA LEU A 120 -11.54 -13.65 -13.38
C LEU A 120 -12.03 -12.24 -13.69
N TYR A 121 -11.12 -11.30 -13.87
CA TYR A 121 -11.39 -9.92 -14.26
C TYR A 121 -10.32 -9.45 -15.24
N GLN A 122 -10.72 -8.58 -16.17
CA GLN A 122 -9.85 -7.98 -17.17
C GLN A 122 -10.07 -6.48 -17.20
N ARG A 123 -9.02 -5.74 -17.56
CA ARG A 123 -9.11 -4.30 -17.76
C ARG A 123 -9.89 -4.04 -19.05
N THR A 124 -10.83 -3.10 -19.01
CA THR A 124 -11.49 -2.63 -20.23
C THR A 124 -10.49 -1.88 -21.11
N LEU A 125 -10.57 -2.07 -22.43
CA LEU A 125 -9.83 -1.24 -23.37
C LEU A 125 -10.42 0.18 -23.31
N PRO A 126 -9.58 1.23 -23.17
CA PRO A 126 -10.05 2.61 -23.12
C PRO A 126 -10.68 3.06 -24.43
#